data_AF-A0A925NY86-F1
#
_entry.id   AF-A0A925NY86-F1
#
_cell.length_a   1.000
_cell.length_b   1.000
_cell.length_c   1.000
_cell.angle_alpha   90.00
_cell.angle_beta   90.00
_cell.angle_gamma   90.00
#
_symmetry.space_group_name_H-M   'P 1'
#
loop_
_entity.id
_entity.type
_entity.pdbx_description
1 polymer ?
#
loop_
_entity_poly.entity_id
_entity_poly.type
_entity_poly.pdbx_seq_one_letter_code
_entity_poly.pdbx_strand_id
1 'polypeptide(L)'
;MTFLTTGMDQMFWEPGGPITPNFQGLVARSVMQIPEFRQRYYLRVSELLTNVFKVESITNRMNWLEARISPALAEYDKGAAGNHRNAVNDLRNKIVQRAVNIRQQLDNQPKPLRFDPSGVATIGNWQPGVADGNVRHEEAIVDGRKALRIGFSGSARFSASWRARVPLPAGRYRFEGNIQTSHVPKSNDDGAVLRISGAQTTGLKRLAGDAGWTPLHFDFDLANEQEVVLVCELRASRGEAAFDLGSLRIVRVLK
;
A
#
# COMPACT_ATOMS: atom_id res chain seq x y z
N MET A 1 20.99 20.63 11.45
CA MET A 1 19.77 20.83 12.27
C MET A 1 19.53 19.55 13.04
N THR A 2 19.30 19.64 14.36
CA THR A 2 19.13 18.48 15.24
C THR A 2 17.80 18.60 15.96
N PHE A 3 17.03 17.52 16.01
CA PHE A 3 15.74 17.46 16.69
C PHE A 3 15.86 16.56 17.92
N LEU A 4 15.26 16.96 19.05
CA LEU A 4 15.18 16.17 20.26
C LEU A 4 13.73 15.77 20.50
N THR A 5 13.48 14.51 20.85
CA THR A 5 12.13 13.98 21.07
C THR A 5 11.68 14.19 22.51
N THR A 6 10.39 14.49 22.71
CA THR A 6 9.73 14.61 24.02
C THR A 6 8.33 13.97 23.94
N GLY A 7 7.75 13.53 25.07
CA GLY A 7 6.38 13.00 25.11
C GLY A 7 6.23 11.62 24.44
N MET A 8 7.10 10.68 24.81
CA MET A 8 7.14 9.33 24.21
C MET A 8 6.33 8.28 25.01
N ASP A 9 5.46 8.70 25.92
CA ASP A 9 4.60 7.82 26.72
C ASP A 9 3.46 7.18 25.89
N GLN A 10 3.04 7.84 24.81
CA GLN A 10 1.98 7.36 23.90
C GLN A 10 2.53 6.56 22.70
N MET A 11 3.73 5.98 22.79
CA MET A 11 4.27 5.18 21.69
C MET A 11 3.52 3.85 21.50
N PHE A 12 3.59 3.29 20.28
CA PHE A 12 3.04 1.98 19.93
C PHE A 12 1.51 1.84 19.99
N TRP A 13 0.76 2.95 20.07
CA TRP A 13 -0.70 2.92 20.01
C TRP A 13 -1.23 2.34 18.68
N GLU A 14 -0.51 2.57 17.56
CA GLU A 14 -0.81 2.03 16.23
C GLU A 14 0.37 1.17 15.69
N PRO A 15 0.49 -0.10 16.08
CA PRO A 15 1.61 -0.95 15.64
C PRO A 15 1.62 -1.19 14.12
N GLY A 16 0.44 -1.13 13.48
CA GLY A 16 0.26 -1.31 12.04
C GLY A 16 0.50 -0.06 11.18
N GLY A 17 0.82 1.09 11.78
CA GLY A 17 0.87 2.38 11.08
C GLY A 17 1.92 2.44 9.95
N PRO A 18 1.81 3.35 8.99
CA PRO A 18 2.75 3.42 7.86
C PRO A 18 4.17 3.81 8.30
N ILE A 19 5.21 3.25 7.66
CA ILE A 19 6.61 3.70 7.84
C ILE A 19 6.84 5.06 7.18
N THR A 20 5.97 5.47 6.25
CA THR A 20 5.90 6.81 5.68
C THR A 20 4.54 7.40 6.00
N PRO A 21 4.35 7.94 7.22
CA PRO A 21 3.12 8.63 7.56
C PRO A 21 2.92 9.85 6.67
N ASN A 22 1.72 10.42 6.71
CA ASN A 22 1.49 11.75 6.14
C ASN A 22 2.26 12.78 6.99
N PHE A 23 3.53 12.99 6.70
CA PHE A 23 4.41 13.89 7.44
C PHE A 23 3.79 15.29 7.51
N GLN A 24 3.59 15.82 8.71
CA GLN A 24 2.95 17.13 8.91
C GLN A 24 3.98 18.28 8.95
N GLY A 25 5.19 18.02 9.46
CA GLY A 25 6.25 19.03 9.56
C GLY A 25 6.80 19.44 8.20
N LEU A 26 7.06 20.74 8.00
CA LEU A 26 7.56 21.28 6.74
C LEU A 26 8.87 20.59 6.29
N VAL A 27 9.85 20.49 7.19
CA VAL A 27 11.15 19.86 6.90
C VAL A 27 10.97 18.40 6.46
N ALA A 28 10.18 17.62 7.21
CA ALA A 28 9.95 16.22 6.88
C ALA A 28 9.25 16.06 5.51
N ARG A 29 8.24 16.89 5.21
CA ARG A 29 7.58 16.89 3.90
C ARG A 29 8.56 17.19 2.77
N SER A 30 9.35 18.25 2.90
CA SER A 30 10.31 18.66 1.88
C SER A 30 11.40 17.61 1.65
N VAL A 31 11.92 16.99 2.72
CA VAL A 31 12.90 15.91 2.61
C VAL A 31 12.31 14.71 1.86
N MET A 32 11.07 14.33 2.16
CA MET A 32 10.44 13.15 1.55
C MET A 32 9.99 13.35 0.09
N GLN A 33 9.95 14.59 -0.39
CA GLN A 33 9.72 14.90 -1.81
C GLN A 33 10.94 14.62 -2.69
N ILE A 34 12.14 14.53 -2.11
CA ILE A 34 13.39 14.28 -2.83
C ILE A 34 13.65 12.76 -2.91
N PRO A 35 13.73 12.13 -4.10
CA PRO A 35 13.88 10.68 -4.25
C PRO A 35 15.08 10.10 -3.51
N GLU A 36 16.24 10.74 -3.60
CA GLU A 36 17.48 10.28 -2.97
C GLU A 36 17.36 10.28 -1.44
N PHE A 37 16.69 11.29 -0.87
CA PHE A 37 16.49 11.38 0.57
C PHE A 37 15.43 10.40 1.06
N ARG A 38 14.39 10.15 0.27
CA ARG A 38 13.42 9.09 0.55
C ARG A 38 14.09 7.72 0.60
N GLN A 39 14.99 7.44 -0.34
CA GLN A 39 15.76 6.19 -0.32
C GLN A 39 16.65 6.09 0.92
N ARG A 40 17.35 7.18 1.29
CA ARG A 40 18.15 7.23 2.54
C ARG A 40 17.30 7.04 3.79
N TYR A 41 16.08 7.59 3.83
CA TYR A 41 15.14 7.36 4.92
C TYR A 41 14.84 5.88 5.09
N TYR A 42 14.52 5.18 3.99
CA TYR A 42 14.24 3.74 4.03
C TYR A 42 15.44 2.90 4.45
N LEU A 43 16.64 3.22 3.96
CA LEU A 43 17.87 2.59 4.42
C LEU A 43 18.06 2.78 5.93
N ARG A 44 17.80 3.99 6.44
CA ARG A 44 17.90 4.28 7.86
C ARG A 44 16.84 3.54 8.69
N VAL A 45 15.61 3.44 8.21
CA VAL A 45 14.56 2.63 8.87
C VAL A 45 14.96 1.15 8.93
N SER A 46 15.51 0.61 7.83
CA SER A 46 16.03 -0.76 7.78
C SER A 46 17.17 -0.97 8.79
N GLU A 47 18.14 -0.06 8.82
CA GLU A 47 19.27 -0.09 9.75
C GLU A 47 18.80 -0.01 11.21
N LEU A 48 17.85 0.87 11.53
CA LEU A 48 17.30 0.97 12.88
C LEU A 48 16.55 -0.31 13.26
N LEU A 49 15.76 -0.89 12.36
CA LEU A 49 15.05 -2.14 12.60
C LEU A 49 16.02 -3.30 12.87
N THR A 50 17.13 -3.38 12.14
CA THR A 50 18.09 -4.47 12.27
C THR A 50 19.05 -4.28 13.44
N ASN A 51 19.52 -3.06 13.71
CA ASN A 51 20.62 -2.81 14.64
C ASN A 51 20.17 -2.26 16.00
N VAL A 52 19.08 -1.50 16.06
CA VAL A 52 18.65 -0.79 17.27
C VAL A 52 17.36 -1.37 17.86
N PHE A 53 16.35 -1.62 17.03
CA PHE A 53 15.02 -2.11 17.44
C PHE A 53 15.04 -3.63 17.70
N LYS A 54 15.87 -4.06 18.63
CA LYS A 54 16.05 -5.46 19.00
C LYS A 54 14.86 -5.90 19.88
N VAL A 55 13.84 -6.48 19.24
CA VAL A 55 12.59 -6.91 19.89
C VAL A 55 12.87 -7.71 21.17
N GLU A 56 13.74 -8.70 21.11
CA GLU A 56 14.12 -9.53 22.26
C GLU A 56 14.72 -8.71 23.40
N SER A 57 15.68 -7.82 23.12
CA SER A 57 16.31 -6.97 24.14
C SER A 57 15.29 -6.03 24.79
N ILE A 58 14.37 -5.47 24.00
CA ILE A 58 13.31 -4.58 24.49
C ILE A 58 12.33 -5.34 25.38
N THR A 59 11.80 -6.47 24.92
CA THR A 59 10.81 -7.24 25.69
C THR A 59 11.42 -7.86 26.94
N ASN A 60 12.68 -8.30 26.92
CA ASN A 60 13.39 -8.76 28.10
C ASN A 60 13.60 -7.64 29.12
N ARG A 61 13.91 -6.42 28.66
CA ARG A 61 13.99 -5.26 29.55
C ARG A 61 12.64 -4.94 30.19
N MET A 62 11.55 -5.06 29.44
CA MET A 62 10.19 -4.88 29.98
C MET A 62 9.85 -5.93 31.04
N ASN A 63 10.21 -7.20 30.82
CA ASN A 63 10.00 -8.26 31.81
C ASN A 63 10.74 -7.96 33.12
N TRP A 64 11.99 -7.50 33.00
CA TRP A 64 12.78 -7.12 34.17
C TRP A 64 12.16 -5.94 34.94
N LEU A 65 11.65 -4.93 34.21
CA LEU A 65 10.98 -3.78 34.83
C LEU A 65 9.66 -4.18 35.49
N GLU A 66 8.84 -5.01 34.85
CA GLU A 66 7.58 -5.51 35.41
C GLU A 66 7.82 -6.25 36.72
N ALA A 67 8.79 -7.16 36.76
CA ALA A 67 9.13 -7.92 37.97
C ALA A 67 9.57 -7.00 39.13
N ARG A 68 10.24 -5.88 38.83
CA ARG A 68 10.69 -4.91 39.84
C ARG A 68 9.56 -4.02 40.36
N ILE A 69 8.60 -3.66 39.51
CA ILE A 69 7.49 -2.75 39.84
C ILE A 69 6.32 -3.52 40.48
N SER A 70 6.12 -4.79 40.11
CA SER A 70 4.97 -5.61 40.53
C SER A 70 4.75 -5.65 42.05
N PRO A 71 5.77 -5.83 42.90
CA PRO A 71 5.57 -5.87 44.35
C PRO A 71 5.02 -4.55 44.93
N ALA A 72 5.54 -3.41 44.48
CA ALA A 72 5.10 -2.10 44.95
C ALA A 72 3.64 -1.80 44.53
N LEU A 73 3.23 -2.26 43.34
CA LEU A 73 1.84 -2.14 42.91
C LEU A 73 0.90 -3.04 43.70
N ALA A 74 1.33 -4.27 44.04
CA ALA A 74 0.53 -5.22 44.81
C ALA A 74 0.29 -4.74 46.26
N GLU A 75 1.25 -4.01 46.84
CA GLU A 75 1.11 -3.37 48.14
C GLU A 75 0.09 -2.21 48.11
N TYR A 76 0.06 -1.46 47.01
CA TYR A 76 -0.85 -0.33 46.83
C TYR A 76 -2.31 -0.77 46.57
N ASP A 77 -2.50 -1.75 45.68
CA ASP A 77 -3.83 -2.25 45.32
C ASP A 77 -3.78 -3.71 44.84
N LYS A 78 -4.76 -4.52 45.27
CA LYS A 78 -4.83 -5.96 44.98
C LYS A 78 -4.97 -6.27 43.48
N GLY A 79 -5.52 -5.35 42.67
CA GLY A 79 -5.70 -5.49 41.22
C GLY A 79 -4.62 -4.82 40.38
N ALA A 80 -3.93 -3.80 40.92
CA ALA A 80 -2.99 -2.96 40.18
C ALA A 80 -1.83 -3.74 39.56
N ALA A 81 -1.24 -4.70 40.29
CA ALA A 81 -0.16 -5.53 39.76
C ALA A 81 -0.62 -6.38 38.54
N GLY A 82 -1.84 -6.91 38.58
CA GLY A 82 -2.42 -7.67 37.48
C GLY A 82 -2.73 -6.79 36.27
N ASN A 83 -3.34 -5.62 36.50
CA ASN A 83 -3.63 -4.64 35.44
C ASN A 83 -2.35 -4.15 34.75
N HIS A 84 -1.31 -3.84 35.53
CA HIS A 84 -0.01 -3.45 35.01
C HIS A 84 0.62 -4.57 34.18
N ARG A 85 0.58 -5.82 34.65
CA ARG A 85 1.09 -6.96 33.88
C ARG A 85 0.37 -7.12 32.54
N ASN A 86 -0.95 -6.95 32.52
CA ASN A 86 -1.73 -6.99 31.28
C ASN A 86 -1.33 -5.85 30.33
N ALA A 87 -1.13 -4.63 30.84
CA ALA A 87 -0.65 -3.50 30.04
C ALA A 87 0.76 -3.74 29.48
N VAL A 88 1.67 -4.33 30.27
CA VAL A 88 3.01 -4.74 29.80
C VAL A 88 2.90 -5.79 28.70
N ASN A 89 2.01 -6.79 28.86
CA ASN A 89 1.76 -7.82 27.85
C ASN A 89 1.27 -7.23 26.53
N ASP A 90 0.30 -6.31 26.59
CA ASP A 90 -0.22 -5.60 25.42
C ASP A 90 0.87 -4.78 24.72
N LEU A 91 1.68 -4.02 25.47
CA LEU A 91 2.77 -3.25 24.89
C LEU A 91 3.84 -4.15 24.24
N ARG A 92 4.17 -5.31 24.85
CA ARG A 92 5.08 -6.29 24.23
C ARG A 92 4.52 -6.80 22.90
N ASN A 93 3.25 -7.16 22.87
CA ASN A 93 2.58 -7.61 21.65
C ASN A 93 2.61 -6.53 20.55
N LYS A 94 2.33 -5.27 20.92
CA LYS A 94 2.41 -4.12 20.00
C LYS A 94 3.81 -3.90 19.45
N ILE A 95 4.86 -4.04 20.27
CA ILE A 95 6.26 -3.94 19.82
C ILE A 95 6.61 -5.04 18.81
N VAL A 96 6.20 -6.29 19.08
CA VAL A 96 6.42 -7.42 18.16
C VAL A 96 5.69 -7.18 16.85
N GLN A 97 4.40 -6.83 16.91
CA GLN A 97 3.58 -6.52 15.74
C GLN A 97 4.18 -5.37 14.93
N ARG A 98 4.70 -4.34 15.61
CA ARG A 98 5.36 -3.21 14.96
C ARG A 98 6.59 -3.64 14.15
N ALA A 99 7.46 -4.48 14.71
CA ALA A 99 8.63 -4.97 14.00
C ALA A 99 8.26 -5.78 12.74
N VAL A 100 7.27 -6.66 12.85
CA VAL A 100 6.75 -7.44 11.72
C VAL A 100 6.19 -6.52 10.65
N ASN A 101 5.37 -5.56 11.03
CA ASN A 101 4.74 -4.61 10.12
C ASN A 101 5.76 -3.70 9.42
N ILE A 102 6.77 -3.17 10.13
CA ILE A 102 7.84 -2.38 9.50
C ILE A 102 8.58 -3.24 8.47
N ARG A 103 8.93 -4.50 8.80
CA ARG A 103 9.62 -5.40 7.87
C ARG A 103 8.78 -5.64 6.61
N GLN A 104 7.51 -5.97 6.76
CA GLN A 104 6.59 -6.15 5.64
C GLN A 104 6.51 -4.89 4.77
N GLN A 105 6.46 -3.70 5.37
CA GLN A 105 6.43 -2.45 4.61
C GLN A 105 7.74 -2.15 3.88
N LEU A 106 8.89 -2.48 4.48
CA LEU A 106 10.21 -2.37 3.83
C LEU A 106 10.33 -3.34 2.65
N ASP A 107 9.91 -4.60 2.83
CA ASP A 107 9.98 -5.63 1.80
C ASP A 107 9.06 -5.33 0.61
N ASN A 108 7.91 -4.70 0.90
CA ASN A 108 6.92 -4.26 -0.08
C ASN A 108 7.18 -2.85 -0.64
N GLN A 109 8.39 -2.30 -0.46
CA GLN A 109 8.71 -1.00 -1.03
C GLN A 109 8.62 -1.02 -2.56
N PRO A 110 8.09 0.06 -3.17
CA PRO A 110 8.12 0.25 -4.61
C PRO A 110 9.56 0.23 -5.11
N LYS A 111 9.93 -0.80 -5.88
CA LYS A 111 11.24 -0.86 -6.54
C LYS A 111 11.15 -0.14 -7.89
N PRO A 112 12.19 0.59 -8.32
CA PRO A 112 12.23 1.16 -9.66
C PRO A 112 11.94 0.10 -10.71
N LEU A 113 11.06 0.42 -11.66
CA LEU A 113 10.77 -0.49 -12.76
C LEU A 113 12.00 -0.65 -13.64
N ARG A 114 12.31 -1.89 -14.00
CA ARG A 114 13.34 -2.21 -14.99
C ARG A 114 12.68 -2.30 -16.35
N PHE A 115 13.07 -1.40 -17.23
CA PHE A 115 12.67 -1.43 -18.63
C PHE A 115 13.63 -2.31 -19.42
N ASP A 116 13.08 -3.14 -20.30
CA ASP A 116 13.86 -3.88 -21.29
C ASP A 116 14.35 -2.96 -22.42
N PRO A 117 15.19 -3.45 -23.36
CA PRO A 117 15.67 -2.64 -24.49
C PRO A 117 14.57 -2.10 -25.41
N SER A 118 13.36 -2.67 -25.38
CA SER A 118 12.20 -2.18 -26.12
C SER A 118 11.40 -1.11 -25.36
N GLY A 119 11.84 -0.74 -24.15
CA GLY A 119 11.18 0.26 -23.33
C GLY A 119 9.94 -0.27 -22.61
N VAL A 120 9.83 -1.59 -22.39
CA VAL A 120 8.72 -2.23 -21.68
C VAL A 120 9.14 -2.67 -20.29
N ALA A 121 8.28 -2.46 -19.29
CA ALA A 121 8.47 -2.93 -17.92
C ALA A 121 7.22 -3.66 -17.41
N THR A 122 7.41 -4.83 -16.81
CA THR A 122 6.34 -5.59 -16.13
C THR A 122 6.06 -5.02 -14.75
N ILE A 123 4.80 -5.10 -14.32
CA ILE A 123 4.36 -4.53 -13.04
C ILE A 123 4.09 -5.65 -12.05
N GLY A 124 4.76 -5.61 -10.90
CA GLY A 124 4.52 -6.52 -9.76
C GLY A 124 3.89 -5.81 -8.56
N ASN A 125 3.76 -6.54 -7.46
CA ASN A 125 3.32 -6.03 -6.14
C ASN A 125 1.97 -5.31 -6.17
N TRP A 126 1.00 -5.86 -6.91
CA TRP A 126 -0.37 -5.37 -6.90
C TRP A 126 -1.01 -5.62 -5.53
N GLN A 127 -1.72 -4.60 -5.02
CA GLN A 127 -2.42 -4.68 -3.75
C GLN A 127 -3.86 -4.18 -3.92
N PRO A 128 -4.84 -4.73 -3.17
CA PRO A 128 -6.17 -4.16 -3.10
C PRO A 128 -6.11 -2.70 -2.65
N GLY A 129 -6.81 -1.82 -3.37
CA GLY A 129 -6.99 -0.42 -3.04
C GLY A 129 -8.31 -0.17 -2.31
N VAL A 130 -8.73 1.10 -2.28
CA VAL A 130 -10.00 1.52 -1.67
C VAL A 130 -11.16 0.73 -2.27
N ALA A 131 -12.03 0.23 -1.40
CA ALA A 131 -13.22 -0.53 -1.72
C ALA A 131 -14.36 -0.09 -0.81
N ASP A 132 -15.51 0.24 -1.39
CA ASP A 132 -16.74 0.51 -0.64
C ASP A 132 -17.68 -0.70 -0.68
N GLY A 133 -18.21 -1.11 0.48
CA GLY A 133 -19.19 -2.21 0.57
C GLY A 133 -18.61 -3.61 0.39
N ASN A 134 -19.44 -4.54 -0.11
CA ASN A 134 -19.13 -5.96 -0.24
C ASN A 134 -18.32 -6.28 -1.51
N VAL A 135 -17.14 -5.68 -1.62
CA VAL A 135 -16.21 -5.90 -2.74
C VAL A 135 -15.28 -7.08 -2.43
N ARG A 136 -15.07 -7.94 -3.42
CA ARG A 136 -14.06 -9.00 -3.40
C ARG A 136 -12.89 -8.65 -4.32
N HIS A 137 -11.69 -8.64 -3.75
CA HIS A 137 -10.44 -8.65 -4.51
C HIS A 137 -9.88 -10.07 -4.48
N GLU A 138 -9.55 -10.62 -5.63
CA GLU A 138 -9.03 -11.98 -5.74
C GLU A 138 -8.01 -12.08 -6.88
N GLU A 139 -6.88 -12.76 -6.65
CA GLU A 139 -6.07 -13.28 -7.75
C GLU A 139 -6.66 -14.62 -8.20
N ALA A 140 -7.06 -14.73 -9.47
CA ALA A 140 -7.76 -15.90 -10.01
C ALA A 140 -7.20 -16.33 -11.37
N ILE A 141 -7.56 -17.54 -11.79
CA ILE A 141 -7.42 -17.96 -13.19
C ILE A 141 -8.75 -17.71 -13.89
N VAL A 142 -8.73 -16.86 -14.91
CA VAL A 142 -9.90 -16.52 -15.73
C VAL A 142 -9.54 -16.81 -17.19
N ASP A 143 -10.28 -17.71 -17.84
CA ASP A 143 -10.00 -18.20 -19.20
C ASP A 143 -8.52 -18.59 -19.42
N GLY A 144 -7.93 -19.29 -18.43
CA GLY A 144 -6.54 -19.74 -18.47
C GLY A 144 -5.49 -18.68 -18.17
N ARG A 145 -5.88 -17.44 -17.86
CA ARG A 145 -4.96 -16.34 -17.53
C ARG A 145 -4.99 -16.01 -16.05
N LYS A 146 -3.81 -15.78 -15.45
CA LYS A 146 -3.73 -15.17 -14.12
C LYS A 146 -4.26 -13.75 -14.19
N ALA A 147 -5.24 -13.44 -13.37
CA ALA A 147 -5.92 -12.15 -13.39
C ALA A 147 -6.12 -11.59 -11.98
N LEU A 148 -6.03 -10.27 -11.88
CA LEU A 148 -6.51 -9.52 -10.74
C LEU A 148 -8.02 -9.32 -10.94
N ARG A 149 -8.85 -9.93 -10.10
CA ARG A 149 -10.31 -9.86 -10.20
C ARG A 149 -10.88 -8.90 -9.17
N ILE A 150 -11.90 -8.17 -9.58
CA ILE A 150 -12.76 -7.35 -8.73
C ILE A 150 -14.19 -7.81 -8.97
N GLY A 151 -14.87 -8.21 -7.90
CA GLY A 151 -16.30 -8.52 -7.93
C GLY A 151 -17.04 -7.82 -6.79
N PHE A 152 -18.35 -7.73 -6.91
CA PHE A 152 -19.20 -7.08 -5.92
C PHE A 152 -20.51 -7.85 -5.73
N SER A 153 -20.87 -8.10 -4.47
CA SER A 153 -22.07 -8.85 -4.07
C SER A 153 -23.02 -7.99 -3.23
N GLY A 154 -23.29 -6.76 -3.69
CA GLY A 154 -24.24 -5.84 -3.07
C GLY A 154 -25.19 -5.17 -4.09
N SER A 155 -26.00 -4.22 -3.60
CA SER A 155 -27.00 -3.49 -4.40
C SER A 155 -26.69 -2.01 -4.63
N ALA A 156 -25.62 -1.49 -4.01
CA ALA A 156 -25.20 -0.10 -4.14
C ALA A 156 -24.14 0.08 -5.23
N ARG A 157 -23.97 1.32 -5.71
CA ARG A 157 -22.82 1.67 -6.55
C ARG A 157 -21.55 1.54 -5.73
N PHE A 158 -20.52 0.93 -6.31
CA PHE A 158 -19.23 0.73 -5.68
C PHE A 158 -18.10 1.23 -6.58
N SER A 159 -16.96 1.50 -5.96
CA SER A 159 -15.69 1.70 -6.63
C SER A 159 -14.65 0.83 -5.92
N ALA A 160 -13.89 0.08 -6.70
CA ALA A 160 -12.86 -0.81 -6.21
C ALA A 160 -11.66 -0.79 -7.14
N SER A 161 -10.48 -1.12 -6.62
CA SER A 161 -9.27 -1.07 -7.44
C SER A 161 -8.18 -2.02 -6.97
N TRP A 162 -7.40 -2.54 -7.91
CA TRP A 162 -6.04 -2.98 -7.65
C TRP A 162 -5.07 -1.84 -7.91
N ARG A 163 -4.05 -1.72 -7.07
CA ARG A 163 -3.06 -0.64 -7.14
C ARG A 163 -1.64 -1.18 -7.07
N ALA A 164 -0.76 -0.62 -7.89
CA ALA A 164 0.68 -0.85 -7.83
C ALA A 164 1.40 0.50 -7.76
N ARG A 165 2.36 0.63 -6.86
CA ARG A 165 3.19 1.83 -6.72
C ARG A 165 4.51 1.60 -7.44
N VAL A 166 4.87 2.51 -8.34
CA VAL A 166 6.07 2.39 -9.17
C VAL A 166 6.83 3.72 -9.23
N PRO A 167 8.11 3.77 -8.82
CA PRO A 167 8.97 4.91 -9.10
C PRO A 167 9.27 4.96 -10.60
N LEU A 168 9.03 6.11 -11.22
CA LEU A 168 9.29 6.35 -12.64
C LEU A 168 10.06 7.65 -12.82
N PRO A 169 11.12 7.67 -13.66
CA PRO A 169 11.79 8.91 -14.02
C PRO A 169 10.89 9.79 -14.89
N ALA A 170 11.33 11.02 -15.16
CA ALA A 170 10.66 11.89 -16.12
C ALA A 170 10.56 11.21 -17.51
N GLY A 171 9.44 11.41 -18.18
CA GLY A 171 9.20 10.80 -19.49
C GLY A 171 7.72 10.67 -19.83
N ARG A 172 7.46 10.12 -21.02
CA ARG A 172 6.13 9.77 -21.50
C ARG A 172 5.93 8.26 -21.42
N TYR A 173 4.77 7.87 -20.92
CA TYR A 173 4.49 6.47 -20.61
C TYR A 173 3.09 6.10 -21.05
N ARG A 174 2.93 4.82 -21.37
CA ARG A 174 1.66 4.14 -21.57
C ARG A 174 1.54 3.04 -20.53
N PHE A 175 0.49 3.10 -19.70
CA PHE A 175 0.07 1.97 -18.88
C PHE A 175 -0.97 1.17 -19.66
N GLU A 176 -0.69 -0.10 -19.97
CA GLU A 176 -1.57 -0.93 -20.79
C GLU A 176 -1.76 -2.34 -20.24
N GLY A 177 -2.83 -2.99 -20.69
CA GLY A 177 -3.19 -4.36 -20.35
C GLY A 177 -4.54 -4.77 -20.94
N ASN A 178 -4.84 -6.06 -20.82
CA ASN A 178 -6.11 -6.64 -21.24
C ASN A 178 -7.07 -6.72 -20.06
N ILE A 179 -8.33 -6.37 -20.32
CA ILE A 179 -9.41 -6.39 -19.34
C ILE A 179 -10.55 -7.22 -19.88
N GLN A 180 -11.21 -7.98 -19.02
CA GLN A 180 -12.47 -8.66 -19.28
C GLN A 180 -13.51 -8.15 -18.28
N THR A 181 -14.76 -8.00 -18.70
CA THR A 181 -15.88 -7.64 -17.82
C THR A 181 -17.05 -8.58 -18.00
N SER A 182 -17.79 -8.81 -16.90
CA SER A 182 -19.05 -9.55 -16.93
C SER A 182 -20.12 -8.81 -16.15
N HIS A 183 -21.30 -8.69 -16.76
CA HIS A 183 -22.52 -8.08 -16.20
C HIS A 183 -22.38 -6.63 -15.71
N VAL A 184 -21.34 -5.93 -16.16
CA VAL A 184 -21.10 -4.53 -15.82
C VAL A 184 -22.09 -3.63 -16.58
N PRO A 185 -22.86 -2.75 -15.91
CA PRO A 185 -23.80 -1.86 -16.60
C PRO A 185 -23.11 -0.96 -17.62
N LYS A 186 -23.73 -0.78 -18.79
CA LYS A 186 -23.29 0.22 -19.78
C LYS A 186 -23.80 1.59 -19.36
N SER A 187 -22.93 2.41 -18.78
CA SER A 187 -23.18 3.82 -18.47
C SER A 187 -21.92 4.63 -18.74
N ASN A 188 -22.03 5.96 -18.82
CA ASN A 188 -20.89 6.82 -19.12
C ASN A 188 -19.81 6.81 -18.04
N ASP A 189 -20.18 6.49 -16.79
CA ASP A 189 -19.28 6.57 -15.65
C ASP A 189 -18.92 5.19 -15.06
N ASP A 190 -19.63 4.12 -15.45
CA ASP A 190 -19.35 2.76 -14.99
C ASP A 190 -18.45 2.02 -15.98
N GLY A 191 -17.74 1.03 -15.46
CA GLY A 191 -16.85 0.17 -16.23
C GLY A 191 -15.46 0.06 -15.63
N ALA A 192 -14.74 -0.91 -16.16
CA ALA A 192 -13.36 -1.21 -15.82
C ALA A 192 -12.39 -0.33 -16.62
N VAL A 193 -11.32 0.14 -15.98
CA VAL A 193 -10.36 1.07 -16.60
C VAL A 193 -8.96 0.91 -16.04
N LEU A 194 -7.95 1.25 -16.86
CA LEU A 194 -6.57 1.46 -16.45
C LEU A 194 -6.32 2.96 -16.33
N ARG A 195 -5.67 3.40 -15.25
CA ARG A 195 -5.28 4.81 -15.06
C ARG A 195 -4.15 4.94 -14.04
N ILE A 196 -3.71 6.18 -13.81
CA ILE A 196 -2.90 6.53 -12.63
C ILE A 196 -3.76 7.23 -11.57
N SER A 197 -3.32 7.21 -10.31
CA SER A 197 -3.97 7.96 -9.23
C SER A 197 -3.81 9.46 -9.45
N GLY A 198 -4.88 10.24 -9.20
CA GLY A 198 -4.90 11.69 -9.41
C GLY A 198 -5.18 12.14 -10.85
N ALA A 199 -5.25 11.22 -11.82
CA ALA A 199 -5.66 11.54 -13.18
C ALA A 199 -7.14 11.98 -13.25
N GLN A 200 -7.45 12.92 -14.15
CA GLN A 200 -8.82 13.23 -14.53
C GLN A 200 -9.49 11.99 -15.12
N THR A 201 -10.65 11.62 -14.59
CA THR A 201 -11.36 10.40 -15.01
C THR A 201 -12.45 10.65 -16.06
N THR A 202 -12.76 11.91 -16.34
CA THR A 202 -13.79 12.30 -17.32
C THR A 202 -13.33 11.94 -18.72
N GLY A 203 -14.16 11.21 -19.47
CA GLY A 203 -13.86 10.81 -20.85
C GLY A 203 -12.89 9.64 -21.00
N LEU A 204 -12.47 8.99 -19.90
CA LEU A 204 -11.68 7.77 -20.00
C LEU A 204 -12.49 6.64 -20.63
N LYS A 205 -11.85 5.87 -21.52
CA LYS A 205 -12.44 4.67 -22.09
C LYS A 205 -12.59 3.61 -20.99
N ARG A 206 -13.82 3.30 -20.64
CA ARG A 206 -14.18 2.23 -19.70
C ARG A 206 -14.73 1.02 -20.45
N LEU A 207 -14.35 -0.18 -20.03
CA LEU A 207 -14.94 -1.42 -20.52
C LEU A 207 -16.18 -1.75 -19.68
N ALA A 208 -17.31 -1.98 -20.33
CA ALA A 208 -18.58 -2.29 -19.70
C ALA A 208 -19.36 -3.33 -20.51
N GLY A 209 -20.41 -3.89 -19.91
CA GLY A 209 -21.12 -5.05 -20.44
C GLY A 209 -20.36 -6.35 -20.24
N ASP A 210 -20.84 -7.39 -20.91
CA ASP A 210 -20.10 -8.64 -21.09
C ASP A 210 -19.13 -8.46 -22.26
N ALA A 211 -17.84 -8.41 -21.96
CA ALA A 211 -16.79 -8.20 -22.93
C ALA A 211 -15.62 -9.13 -22.64
N GLY A 212 -15.13 -9.83 -23.67
CA GLY A 212 -13.92 -10.63 -23.61
C GLY A 212 -12.67 -9.79 -23.37
N TRP A 213 -11.51 -10.45 -23.28
CA TRP A 213 -10.21 -9.81 -23.11
C TRP A 213 -9.96 -8.73 -24.17
N THR A 214 -10.06 -7.48 -23.73
CA THR A 214 -9.99 -6.29 -24.58
C THR A 214 -8.79 -5.44 -24.14
N PRO A 215 -7.90 -5.03 -25.06
CA PRO A 215 -6.79 -4.16 -24.72
C PRO A 215 -7.29 -2.75 -24.38
N LEU A 216 -6.80 -2.22 -23.26
CA LEU A 216 -6.97 -0.84 -22.84
C LEU A 216 -5.63 -0.26 -22.43
N HIS A 217 -5.52 1.06 -22.53
CA HIS A 217 -4.32 1.78 -22.13
C HIS A 217 -4.66 3.17 -21.61
N PHE A 218 -3.69 3.75 -20.90
CA PHE A 218 -3.72 5.10 -20.38
C PHE A 218 -2.34 5.73 -20.55
N ASP A 219 -2.29 6.80 -21.34
CA ASP A 219 -1.06 7.56 -21.60
C ASP A 219 -0.91 8.69 -20.59
N PHE A 220 0.32 8.93 -20.12
CA PHE A 220 0.63 9.98 -19.16
C PHE A 220 2.08 10.45 -19.26
N ASP A 221 2.30 11.70 -18.84
CA ASP A 221 3.60 12.35 -18.83
C ASP A 221 4.05 12.67 -17.40
N LEU A 222 5.35 12.50 -17.15
CA LEU A 222 5.99 12.89 -15.90
C LEU A 222 7.07 13.93 -16.18
N ALA A 223 6.92 15.12 -15.59
CA ALA A 223 7.90 16.20 -15.71
C ALA A 223 9.19 15.91 -14.92
N ASN A 224 9.05 15.22 -13.79
CA ASN A 224 10.13 14.86 -12.87
C ASN A 224 9.98 13.39 -12.47
N GLU A 225 11.06 12.82 -11.93
CA GLU A 225 10.98 11.52 -11.28
C GLU A 225 10.01 11.57 -10.09
N GLN A 226 9.07 10.63 -10.06
CA GLN A 226 8.09 10.52 -8.98
C GLN A 226 7.56 9.10 -8.84
N GLU A 227 6.96 8.82 -7.68
CA GLU A 227 6.19 7.59 -7.49
C GLU A 227 4.82 7.76 -8.14
N VAL A 228 4.49 6.84 -9.05
CA VAL A 228 3.18 6.76 -9.70
C VAL A 228 2.41 5.60 -9.12
N VAL A 229 1.12 5.80 -8.83
CA VAL A 229 0.21 4.73 -8.43
C VAL A 229 -0.61 4.33 -9.66
N LEU A 230 -0.32 3.15 -10.21
CA LEU A 230 -1.10 2.53 -11.27
C LEU A 230 -2.37 1.93 -10.68
N VAL A 231 -3.47 2.05 -11.40
CA VAL A 231 -4.80 1.68 -10.91
C VAL A 231 -5.53 0.88 -11.98
N CYS A 232 -5.90 -0.35 -11.61
CA CYS A 232 -6.91 -1.16 -12.29
C CYS A 232 -8.22 -0.97 -11.53
N GLU A 233 -9.15 -0.18 -12.05
CA GLU A 233 -10.38 0.22 -11.34
C GLU A 233 -11.61 -0.43 -11.97
N LEU A 234 -12.56 -0.84 -11.13
CA LEU A 234 -13.95 -1.07 -11.52
C LEU A 234 -14.86 -0.13 -10.73
N ARG A 235 -15.67 0.63 -11.45
CA ARG A 235 -16.81 1.37 -10.91
C ARG A 235 -18.09 0.81 -11.52
N ALA A 236 -19.03 0.37 -10.72
CA ALA A 236 -20.30 -0.17 -11.21
C ALA A 236 -21.35 -0.24 -10.09
N SER A 237 -22.58 -0.66 -10.42
CA SER A 237 -23.58 -1.10 -9.44
C SER A 237 -23.70 -2.62 -9.32
N ARG A 238 -23.08 -3.37 -10.24
CA ARG A 238 -23.01 -4.84 -10.27
C ARG A 238 -21.93 -5.30 -11.25
N GLY A 239 -21.69 -6.60 -11.26
CA GLY A 239 -20.78 -7.25 -12.21
C GLY A 239 -19.35 -7.25 -11.73
N GLU A 240 -18.46 -7.66 -12.61
CA GLU A 240 -17.08 -7.98 -12.28
C GLU A 240 -16.13 -7.57 -13.40
N ALA A 241 -14.87 -7.38 -13.02
CA ALA A 241 -13.77 -7.12 -13.94
C ALA A 241 -12.58 -8.00 -13.58
N ALA A 242 -11.92 -8.54 -14.60
CA ALA A 242 -10.66 -9.24 -14.50
C ALA A 242 -9.61 -8.51 -15.34
N PHE A 243 -8.44 -8.28 -14.75
CA PHE A 243 -7.29 -7.63 -15.39
C PHE A 243 -6.19 -8.66 -15.55
N ASP A 244 -5.79 -8.96 -16.79
CA ASP A 244 -4.81 -10.00 -17.10
C ASP A 244 -3.42 -9.60 -16.61
N LEU A 245 -2.96 -10.25 -15.54
CA LEU A 245 -1.72 -9.93 -14.84
C LEU A 245 -0.50 -10.03 -15.76
N GLY A 246 -0.51 -10.97 -16.70
CA GLY A 246 0.59 -11.15 -17.67
C GLY A 246 0.66 -10.05 -18.73
N SER A 247 -0.42 -9.29 -18.91
CA SER A 247 -0.50 -8.20 -19.88
C SER A 247 -0.26 -6.81 -19.29
N LEU A 248 -0.35 -6.66 -17.96
CA LEU A 248 -0.18 -5.37 -17.28
C LEU A 248 1.27 -4.91 -17.34
N ARG A 249 1.52 -3.81 -18.07
CA ARG A 249 2.87 -3.28 -18.28
C ARG A 249 2.89 -1.78 -18.49
N ILE A 250 4.07 -1.19 -18.27
CA ILE A 250 4.37 0.19 -18.68
C ILE A 250 5.27 0.15 -19.91
N VAL A 251 4.93 0.96 -20.91
CA VAL A 251 5.72 1.18 -22.12
C VAL A 251 6.20 2.62 -22.16
N ARG A 252 7.48 2.85 -22.44
CA ARG A 252 8.01 4.17 -22.76
C ARG A 252 7.53 4.56 -24.15
N VAL A 253 6.86 5.70 -24.25
CA VAL A 253 6.46 6.25 -25.55
C VAL A 253 7.58 7.16 -26.02
N LEU A 254 8.29 6.75 -27.07
CA LEU A 254 9.26 7.62 -27.73
C LEU A 254 8.53 8.80 -28.36
N LYS A 255 9.17 9.98 -28.33
CA LYS A 255 8.67 11.16 -29.04
C LYS A 255 8.68 10.94 -30.54
#